data_AF-A0A6V8NSF3-F1
#
_entry.id   AF-A0A6V8NSF3-F1
#
_cell.length_a   1.000
_cell.length_b   1.000
_cell.length_c   1.000
_cell.angle_alpha   90.00
_cell.angle_beta   90.00
_cell.angle_gamma   90.00
#
_symmetry.space_group_name_H-M   'P 1'
#
loop_
_entity.id
_entity.type
_entity.pdbx_description
1 polymer ?
#
loop_
_entity_poly.entity_id
_entity_poly.type
_entity_poly.pdbx_seq_one_letter_code
_entity_poly.pdbx_strand_id
1 'polypeptide(L)' 'SYLPCNKGNCKCTRGELHGPKWTLTWKEEGKTKTLYIRQAEVAEVRKETENYGKAKGLLRQAAQINLELFKMRRARHG' A
#
# COMPACT_ATOMS: atom_id res chain seq x y z
N SER A 1 -11.04 -2.83 9.06
CA SER A 1 -11.96 -2.12 9.98
C SER A 1 -13.02 -3.06 10.52
N TYR A 2 -13.48 -2.82 11.75
CA TYR A 2 -14.65 -3.50 12.34
C TYR A 2 -15.89 -2.64 12.14
N LEU A 3 -17.01 -3.23 11.71
CA LEU A 3 -18.20 -2.47 11.31
C LEU A 3 -19.50 -3.07 11.87
N PRO A 4 -20.46 -2.22 12.29
CA PRO A 4 -21.81 -2.65 12.59
C PRO A 4 -22.58 -2.94 11.30
N CYS A 5 -23.75 -3.54 11.45
CA CYS A 5 -24.61 -3.98 10.37
C CYS A 5 -26.05 -3.56 10.64
N ASN A 6 -26.85 -3.33 9.60
CA ASN A 6 -28.23 -2.83 9.74
C ASN A 6 -29.27 -3.93 10.05
N LYS A 7 -28.82 -5.14 10.44
CA LYS A 7 -29.74 -6.23 10.82
C LYS A 7 -30.02 -6.15 12.33
N GLY A 8 -31.26 -5.86 12.69
CA GLY A 8 -31.68 -5.63 14.08
C GLY A 8 -31.34 -6.78 15.05
N ASN A 9 -31.41 -8.03 14.59
CA ASN A 9 -31.12 -9.21 15.41
C ASN A 9 -29.68 -9.72 15.29
N CYS A 10 -28.76 -8.97 14.67
CA CYS A 10 -27.38 -9.41 14.55
C CYS A 10 -26.60 -9.16 15.84
N LYS A 11 -25.68 -10.06 16.18
CA LYS A 11 -24.73 -9.88 17.29
C LYS A 11 -23.91 -8.57 17.21
N CYS A 12 -23.78 -7.99 16.00
CA CYS A 12 -23.17 -6.69 15.76
C CYS A 12 -23.85 -5.55 16.56
N THR A 13 -25.16 -5.67 16.86
CA THR A 13 -25.91 -4.68 17.66
C THR A 13 -25.69 -4.83 19.17
N ARG A 14 -25.04 -5.92 19.61
CA ARG A 14 -24.76 -6.25 21.02
C ARG A 14 -23.29 -6.00 21.41
N GLY A 15 -22.52 -5.34 20.55
CA GLY A 15 -21.10 -5.02 20.78
C GLY A 15 -20.11 -5.93 20.05
N GLU A 16 -20.55 -7.06 19.47
CA GLU A 16 -19.71 -7.93 18.64
C GLU A 16 -19.65 -7.45 17.18
N LEU A 17 -18.95 -6.33 16.95
CA LEU A 17 -18.76 -5.77 15.61
C LEU A 17 -18.11 -6.80 14.67
N HIS A 18 -18.44 -6.71 13.37
CA HIS A 18 -17.90 -7.66 12.41
C HIS A 18 -16.39 -7.50 12.25
N GLY A 19 -15.71 -8.64 12.37
CA GLY A 19 -14.26 -8.83 12.32
C GLY A 19 -13.56 -8.22 11.11
N PRO A 20 -12.25 -7.91 11.24
CA PRO A 20 -11.64 -6.82 10.51
C PRO A 20 -11.65 -7.10 9.01
N LYS A 21 -12.27 -6.19 8.26
CA LYS A 21 -12.08 -6.12 6.82
C LYS A 21 -10.65 -5.65 6.55
N TRP A 22 -9.89 -6.47 5.84
CA TRP A 22 -8.56 -6.13 5.36
C TRP A 22 -8.67 -5.71 3.90
N THR A 23 -7.93 -4.68 3.52
CA THR A 23 -7.90 -4.19 2.14
C THR A 23 -6.49 -3.86 1.71
N LEU A 24 -6.14 -4.24 0.48
CA LEU A 24 -4.97 -3.74 -0.23
C LEU A 24 -5.40 -2.57 -1.11
N THR A 25 -4.65 -1.46 -1.08
CA THR A 25 -4.90 -0.30 -1.94
C THR A 25 -3.65 0.05 -2.73
N TRP A 26 -3.82 0.42 -4.00
CA TRP A 26 -2.74 0.87 -4.87
C TRP A 26 -3.21 1.93 -5.86
N LYS A 27 -2.25 2.56 -6.54
CA LYS A 27 -2.53 3.49 -7.64
C LYS A 27 -2.34 2.78 -8.97
N GLU A 28 -3.33 2.89 -9.84
CA GLU A 28 -3.32 2.38 -11.20
C GLU A 28 -3.93 3.45 -12.09
N GLU A 29 -3.18 3.90 -13.10
CA GLU A 29 -3.62 4.97 -14.03
C GLU A 29 -4.11 6.25 -13.28
N GLY A 30 -3.40 6.63 -12.21
CA GLY A 30 -3.74 7.78 -11.36
C GLY A 30 -4.91 7.56 -10.39
N LYS A 31 -5.70 6.49 -10.57
CA LYS A 31 -6.86 6.15 -9.73
C LYS A 31 -6.44 5.24 -8.58
N THR A 32 -7.11 5.39 -7.44
CA THR A 32 -6.92 4.47 -6.31
C THR A 32 -7.79 3.23 -6.53
N LYS A 33 -7.16 2.06 -6.54
CA LYS A 33 -7.83 0.76 -6.55
C LYS A 33 -7.78 0.16 -5.15
N THR A 34 -8.81 -0.62 -4.83
CA THR A 34 -8.98 -1.29 -3.53
C THR A 34 -9.39 -2.73 -3.77
N LEU A 35 -8.72 -3.67 -3.12
CA LEU A 35 -9.03 -5.09 -3.10
C LEU A 35 -9.28 -5.54 -1.66
N TYR A 36 -10.37 -6.26 -1.41
CA TYR A 36 -10.59 -6.91 -0.12
C TYR A 36 -9.76 -8.19 -0.04
N ILE A 37 -9.09 -8.41 1.10
CA ILE A 37 -8.26 -9.60 1.33
C ILE A 37 -8.79 -10.39 2.53
N ARG A 38 -8.63 -11.72 2.48
CA ARG A 38 -9.03 -12.60 3.58
C ARG A 38 -7.99 -12.52 4.69
N GLN A 39 -8.41 -12.84 5.91
CA GLN A 39 -7.52 -12.83 7.07
C GLN A 39 -6.29 -13.73 6.89
N ALA A 40 -6.44 -14.88 6.21
CA ALA A 40 -5.34 -15.79 5.92
C ALA A 40 -4.26 -15.19 4.99
N GLU A 41 -4.62 -14.22 4.15
CA GLU A 41 -3.72 -13.60 3.15
C GLU A 41 -2.99 -12.37 3.72
N VAL A 42 -3.38 -11.89 4.90
CA VAL A 42 -2.87 -10.62 5.47
C VAL A 42 -1.37 -10.64 5.68
N ALA A 43 -0.81 -11.77 6.16
CA ALA A 43 0.62 -11.87 6.41
C ALA A 43 1.43 -11.80 5.12
N GLU A 44 0.97 -12.47 4.07
CA GLU A 44 1.58 -12.46 2.75
C GLU A 44 1.52 -11.07 2.11
N VAL A 45 0.33 -10.47 2.05
CA VAL A 45 0.12 -9.13 1.47
C VAL A 45 0.96 -8.06 2.20
N ARG A 46 1.12 -8.17 3.52
CA ARG A 46 2.01 -7.28 4.28
C ARG A 46 3.47 -7.41 3.84
N LYS A 47 3.97 -8.64 3.75
CA LYS A 47 5.35 -8.91 3.29
C LYS A 47 5.57 -8.37 1.88
N GLU A 48 4.63 -8.57 0.97
CA GLU A 48 4.69 -8.05 -0.39
C GLU A 48 4.68 -6.51 -0.44
N THR A 49 3.83 -5.89 0.38
CA THR A 49 3.76 -4.43 0.50
C THR A 49 5.08 -3.84 1.02
N GLU A 50 5.71 -4.49 2.00
CA GLU A 50 7.03 -4.10 2.50
C GLU A 50 8.11 -4.24 1.43
N ASN A 51 8.12 -5.35 0.68
CA ASN A 51 9.05 -5.58 -0.42
C ASN A 51 8.90 -4.53 -1.53
N TYR A 52 7.66 -4.20 -1.91
CA TYR A 52 7.37 -3.10 -2.83
C TYR A 52 7.93 -1.77 -2.31
N GLY A 53 7.72 -1.46 -1.02
CA GLY A 53 8.27 -0.27 -0.38
C GLY A 53 9.80 -0.19 -0.48
N LYS A 54 10.51 -1.29 -0.20
CA LYS A 54 11.96 -1.39 -0.32
C LYS A 54 12.43 -1.18 -1.76
N ALA A 55 11.82 -1.88 -2.72
CA ALA A 55 12.16 -1.76 -4.14
C ALA A 55 11.96 -0.32 -4.65
N LYS A 56 10.83 0.30 -4.30
CA LYS A 56 10.54 1.71 -4.64
C LYS A 56 11.56 2.67 -4.03
N GLY A 57 12.00 2.42 -2.79
CA GLY A 57 13.05 3.19 -2.14
C GLY A 57 14.37 3.12 -2.90
N LEU A 58 14.81 1.91 -3.26
CA LEU A 58 16.04 1.69 -4.03
C LEU A 58 15.99 2.36 -5.41
N LEU A 59 14.85 2.24 -6.11
CA LEU A 59 14.66 2.91 -7.40
C LEU A 59 14.77 4.44 -7.30
N ARG A 60 14.21 5.04 -6.22
CA ARG A 60 14.34 6.48 -5.97
C ARG A 60 15.79 6.89 -5.73
N GLN A 61 16.54 6.11 -4.94
CA GLN A 61 17.96 6.38 -4.69
C GLN A 61 18.78 6.32 -5.98
N ALA A 62 18.57 5.28 -6.80
CA ALA A 62 19.23 5.15 -8.09
C ALA A 62 18.90 6.34 -9.03
N ALA A 63 17.63 6.74 -9.10
CA ALA A 63 17.21 7.90 -9.88
C ALA A 63 17.91 9.20 -9.42
N GLN A 64 18.03 9.40 -8.10
CA GLN A 64 18.71 10.57 -7.54
C GLN A 64 20.20 10.58 -7.91
N ILE A 65 20.90 9.45 -7.76
CA ILE A 65 22.31 9.32 -8.13
C ILE A 65 22.50 9.64 -9.61
N ASN A 66 21.65 9.09 -10.49
CA ASN A 66 21.71 9.35 -11.92
C ASN A 66 21.50 10.82 -12.26
N LEU A 67 20.59 11.50 -11.56
CA LEU A 67 20.35 12.93 -11.72
C LEU A 67 21.58 13.76 -11.32
N GLU A 68 22.21 13.43 -10.19
CA GLU A 68 23.42 14.13 -9.75
C GLU A 68 24.60 13.89 -10.70
N LEU A 69 24.81 12.66 -11.16
CA LEU A 69 25.82 12.36 -12.18
C LEU A 69 25.57 13.12 -13.48
N PHE A 70 24.30 13.26 -13.88
CA PHE A 70 23.93 14.07 -15.04
C PHE A 70 24.29 15.55 -14.85
N LYS A 71 23.94 16.15 -13.71
CA LYS A 71 24.31 17.54 -13.38
C LYS A 71 25.82 17.75 -13.40
N MET A 72 26.59 16.84 -12.81
CA MET A 72 28.06 16.89 -12.78
C MET A 72 28.68 16.76 -14.18
N ARG A 73 28.09 15.96 -15.08
CA ARG A 73 28.54 15.90 -16.48
C ARG A 73 28.26 17.21 -17.21
N ARG A 74 27.06 17.79 -17.05
CA ARG A 74 26.72 19.09 -17.65
C ARG A 74 27.65 20.21 -17.20
N ALA A 75 27.94 20.29 -15.90
CA ALA A 75 28.80 21.35 -15.35
C ALA A 75 30.27 21.26 -15.81
N ARG A 76 30.73 20.10 -16.30
CA ARG A 76 32.09 19.92 -16.85
C ARG A 76 32.23 20.30 -18.32
N HIS A 77 31.12 20.48 -19.03
CA HIS A 77 31.09 20.72 -20.48
C HIS A 77 30.45 22.07 -20.86
N GLY A 78 30.12 22.91 -19.88
CA GLY A 78 29.72 24.31 -20.07
C GLY A 78 30.72 25.22 -19.39
#